data_AF-A0A7W4GBA2-F1
#
_entry.id   AF-A0A7W4GBA2-F1
#
_cell.length_a   1.000
_cell.length_b   1.000
_cell.length_c   1.000
_cell.angle_alpha   90.00
_cell.angle_beta   90.00
_cell.angle_gamma   90.00
#
_symmetry.space_group_name_H-M   'P 1'
#
loop_
_entity.id
_entity.type
_entity.pdbx_description
1 polymer ?
#
loop_
_entity_poly.entity_id
_entity_poly.type
_entity_poly.pdbx_seq_one_letter_code
_entity_poly.pdbx_strand_id
1 'polypeptide(L)' 'LHWRLDVGFKEDDCRIRREGAAPVFAGLRHIAFNQLKAETSLNKGMPAKQKKAMRSTGYLEKVLKS' A
#
# COMPACT_ATOMS: atom_id res chain seq x y z
N LEU A 1 1.65 -7.40 12.81
CA LEU A 1 1.65 -6.80 11.45
C LEU A 1 0.25 -6.88 10.81
N HIS A 2 -0.49 -7.98 11.07
CA HIS A 2 -1.89 -8.22 10.69
C HIS A 2 -2.80 -6.95 10.71
N TRP A 3 -2.99 -6.33 11.89
CA TRP A 3 -3.88 -5.16 12.05
C TRP A 3 -3.57 -3.91 11.19
N ARG A 4 -2.33 -3.71 10.73
CA ARG A 4 -1.98 -2.52 9.93
C ARG A 4 -2.38 -2.65 8.46
N LEU A 5 -2.43 -3.86 7.95
CA LEU A 5 -2.84 -4.13 6.57
C LEU A 5 -4.36 -4.06 6.44
N ASP A 6 -5.08 -4.63 7.41
CA ASP A 6 -6.55 -4.62 7.44
C ASP A 6 -7.10 -3.19 7.40
N VAL A 7 -6.59 -2.29 8.25
CA VAL A 7 -7.08 -0.89 8.34
C VAL A 7 -6.48 0.01 7.26
N GLY A 8 -5.22 -0.21 6.88
CA GLY A 8 -4.49 0.66 5.95
C GLY A 8 -4.77 0.40 4.47
N PHE A 9 -5.20 -0.81 4.11
CA PHE A 9 -5.47 -1.22 2.73
C PHE A 9 -6.86 -1.83 2.54
N LYS A 10 -7.72 -1.82 3.58
CA LYS A 10 -9.08 -2.34 3.54
C LYS A 10 -9.13 -3.78 3.02
N GLU A 11 -8.32 -4.64 3.62
CA GLU A 11 -8.20 -6.03 3.21
C GLU A 11 -9.55 -6.77 3.31
N ASP A 12 -10.31 -6.53 4.38
CA ASP A 12 -11.64 -7.11 4.61
C ASP A 12 -12.70 -6.67 3.57
N ASP A 13 -12.62 -5.43 3.07
CA ASP A 13 -13.51 -4.93 2.02
C ASP A 13 -13.14 -5.50 0.64
N CYS A 14 -11.96 -6.11 0.50
CA CYS A 14 -11.46 -6.62 -0.76
C CYS A 14 -12.06 -8.00 -1.05
N ARG A 15 -13.19 -8.02 -1.76
CA ARG A 15 -13.92 -9.25 -2.10
C ARG A 15 -13.20 -10.09 -3.16
N ILE A 16 -12.17 -10.82 -2.73
CA ILE A 16 -11.39 -11.75 -3.56
C ILE A 16 -12.17 -13.06 -3.73
N ARG A 17 -12.49 -13.43 -4.97
CA ARG A 17 -13.29 -14.64 -5.29
C ARG A 17 -12.49 -15.77 -5.93
N ARG A 18 -11.20 -15.55 -6.20
CA ARG A 18 -10.33 -16.51 -6.89
C ARG A 18 -9.46 -17.23 -5.86
N GLU A 19 -9.38 -18.54 -5.96
CA GLU A 19 -8.48 -19.34 -5.13
C GLU A 19 -7.02 -18.88 -5.30
N GLY A 20 -6.29 -18.81 -4.18
CA GLY A 20 -4.90 -18.36 -4.15
C GLY A 20 -4.69 -16.85 -4.33
N ALA A 21 -5.72 -16.05 -4.66
CA ALA A 21 -5.54 -14.61 -4.84
C ALA A 21 -5.36 -13.85 -3.51
N ALA A 22 -5.92 -14.35 -2.40
CA ALA A 22 -5.75 -13.75 -1.07
C ALA A 22 -4.26 -13.65 -0.64
N PRO A 23 -3.46 -14.73 -0.63
CA PRO A 23 -2.04 -14.63 -0.27
C PRO A 23 -1.21 -13.79 -1.26
N VAL A 24 -1.57 -13.80 -2.55
CA VAL A 24 -0.91 -12.93 -3.55
C VAL A 24 -1.16 -11.45 -3.24
N PHE A 25 -2.41 -11.08 -2.96
CA PHE A 25 -2.76 -9.71 -2.60
C PHE A 25 -2.13 -9.27 -1.28
N ALA A 26 -2.09 -10.15 -0.28
CA ALA A 26 -1.38 -9.87 0.97
C ALA A 26 0.10 -9.53 0.71
N GLY A 27 0.79 -10.33 -0.12
CA GLY A 27 2.17 -10.07 -0.52
C GLY A 27 2.34 -8.71 -1.23
N LEU A 28 1.45 -8.37 -2.17
CA LEU A 28 1.47 -7.08 -2.86
C LEU A 28 1.27 -5.90 -1.89
N ARG A 29 0.33 -6.02 -0.94
CA ARG A 29 0.11 -4.97 0.08
C ARG A 29 1.33 -4.80 0.99
N HIS A 30 1.99 -5.90 1.36
CA HIS A 30 3.23 -5.85 2.13
C HIS A 30 4.34 -5.09 1.39
N ILE A 31 4.55 -5.37 0.10
CA ILE A 31 5.55 -4.68 -0.73
C ILE A 31 5.23 -3.19 -0.81
N ALA A 32 3.98 -2.84 -1.16
CA ALA A 32 3.54 -1.46 -1.27
C ALA A 32 3.67 -0.68 0.04
N PHE A 33 3.29 -1.31 1.16
CA PHE A 33 3.40 -0.70 2.49
C PHE A 33 4.86 -0.42 2.86
N ASN A 34 5.77 -1.36 2.57
CA ASN A 34 7.19 -1.19 2.86
C ASN A 34 7.81 -0.06 2.04
N GLN A 35 7.49 0.03 0.73
CA GLN A 35 7.98 1.14 -0.10
C GLN A 35 7.45 2.50 0.36
N LEU A 36 6.16 2.60 0.69
CA LEU A 36 5.56 3.83 1.23
C LEU A 36 6.15 4.23 2.59
N LYS A 37 6.61 3.25 3.37
CA LYS A 37 7.29 3.50 4.64
C LYS A 37 8.74 3.96 4.43
N ALA A 38 9.44 3.40 3.44
CA ALA A 38 10.81 3.79 3.06
C ALA A 38 10.87 5.20 2.42
N GLU A 39 9.80 5.62 1.74
CA GLU A 39 9.70 6.96 1.16
C GLU A 39 9.61 8.03 2.27
N THR A 40 10.62 8.88 2.40
CA THR A 40 10.73 9.88 3.49
C THR A 40 10.47 11.32 3.06
N SER A 41 10.30 11.62 1.76
CA SER A 41 10.15 13.00 1.31
C SER A 41 8.80 13.61 1.65
N LEU A 42 7.77 12.78 1.88
CA LEU A 42 6.52 13.24 2.47
C LEU A 42 6.48 12.91 3.97
N ASN A 43 6.67 13.94 4.80
CA ASN A 43 6.45 13.81 6.25
C ASN A 43 4.95 13.88 6.60
N LYS A 44 4.21 12.83 6.23
CA LYS A 44 2.78 12.64 6.52
C LYS A 44 2.48 11.18 6.84
N GLY A 45 1.31 10.94 7.45
CA GLY A 45 0.84 9.59 7.75
C GLY A 45 0.56 8.75 6.49
N MET A 46 0.49 7.43 6.67
CA MET A 46 0.28 6.46 5.58
C MET A 46 -0.93 6.76 4.66
N PRO A 47 -2.12 7.14 5.18
CA PRO A 47 -3.26 7.44 4.31
C PRO A 47 -2.99 8.62 3.37
N ALA A 48 -2.24 9.62 3.84
CA ALA A 48 -1.87 10.77 3.02
C ALA A 48 -0.83 10.41 1.96
N LYS A 49 0.16 9.56 2.30
CA LYS A 49 1.15 9.03 1.33
C LYS A 49 0.46 8.22 0.24
N GLN A 50 -0.43 7.29 0.60
CA GLN A 50 -1.24 6.53 -0.36
C GLN A 50 -2.07 7.45 -1.27
N LYS A 51 -2.78 8.43 -0.69
CA LYS A 51 -3.60 9.38 -1.44
C LYS A 51 -2.77 10.25 -2.39
N LYS A 52 -1.54 10.60 -2.01
CA LYS A 52 -0.61 11.33 -2.89
C LYS A 52 -0.11 10.46 -4.02
N ALA A 53 0.26 9.20 -3.75
CA ALA A 53 0.66 8.24 -4.78
C ALA A 53 -0.45 7.98 -5.80
N MET A 54 -1.71 7.93 -5.35
CA MET A 54 -2.87 7.81 -6.24
C MET A 54 -3.10 9.05 -7.11
N ARG A 55 -2.70 10.24 -6.66
CA ARG A 55 -2.99 11.52 -7.33
C ARG A 55 -1.83 12.08 -8.16
N SER A 56 -0.62 11.55 -7.99
CA SER A 56 0.59 12.08 -8.63
C SER A 56 1.47 10.94 -9.10
N THR A 57 1.59 10.81 -10.42
CA THR A 57 2.47 9.85 -11.08
C THR A 57 3.93 10.06 -10.67
N GLY A 58 4.41 11.31 -10.58
CA GLY A 58 5.77 11.60 -10.14
C GLY A 58 6.06 11.15 -8.70
N TYR A 59 5.09 11.27 -7.78
CA TYR A 59 5.26 10.75 -6.42
C TYR A 59 5.15 9.22 -6.39
N LEU A 60 4.27 8.62 -7.20
CA LEU A 60 4.18 7.16 -7.34
C LEU A 60 5.50 6.58 -7.85
N GLU A 61 6.10 7.14 -8.90
CA GLU A 61 7.40 6.71 -9.40
C GLU A 61 8.49 6.79 -8.34
N LYS A 62 8.47 7.84 -7.52
CA LYS A 62 9.42 7.98 -6.42
C LYS A 62 9.28 6.89 -5.37
N VAL A 63 8.04 6.55 -5.00
CA VAL A 63 7.75 5.44 -4.09
C VAL A 63 8.23 4.11 -4.69
N LEU A 64 7.98 3.88 -5.98
CA LEU A 64 8.36 2.63 -6.67
C LEU A 64 9.87 2.46 -6.87
N LYS A 65 10.63 3.55 -6.92
CA LYS A 65 12.10 3.58 -7.05
C LYS A 65 12.83 3.51 -5.69
N SER A 66 12.09 3.56 -4.57
CA SER A 66 12.68 3.59 -3.21
C SER A 66 13.05 2.20 -2.70
#